data_AF-A0AAW2W1B5-F1
#
_entry.id   AF-A0AAW2W1B5-F1
#
_cell.length_a   1.000
_cell.length_b   1.000
_cell.length_c   1.000
_cell.angle_alpha   90.00
_cell.angle_beta   90.00
_cell.angle_gamma   90.00
#
_symmetry.space_group_name_H-M   'P 1'
#
loop_
_entity.id
_entity.type
_entity.pdbx_description
1 polymer ?
#
loop_
_entity_poly.entity_id
_entity_poly.type
_entity_poly.pdbx_seq_one_letter_code
_entity_poly.pdbx_strand_id
1 'polypeptide(L)'
;MMVHTTSLDEQITSLTATVGNLLKHVQARDDQLNKLHNKFQSIPPSNEFEEQDFLVECNTSKGNPVSTNGFVSVEHVKNTVNEAIANAYDARAQPFKSYIKPYTKRIEQLRVP
;
A
#
# COMPACT_ATOMS: atom_id res chain seq x y z
N MET A 1 -11.57 -21.88 36.52
CA MET A 1 -11.01 -20.91 35.55
C MET A 1 -9.71 -20.41 36.15
N MET A 2 -8.56 -20.75 35.57
CA MET A 2 -7.24 -20.40 36.12
C MET A 2 -6.84 -19.03 35.58
N VAL A 3 -6.66 -18.04 36.46
CA VAL A 3 -6.16 -16.72 36.09
C VAL A 3 -4.65 -16.86 35.90
N HIS A 4 -4.17 -16.74 34.66
CA HIS A 4 -2.74 -16.69 34.38
C HIS A 4 -2.19 -15.34 34.82
N THR A 5 -1.85 -15.21 36.10
CA THR A 5 -1.04 -14.11 36.59
C THR A 5 0.41 -14.42 36.20
N THR A 6 0.88 -13.87 35.07
CA THR A 6 2.31 -13.91 34.72
C THR A 6 3.12 -13.24 35.83
N SER A 7 4.22 -13.87 36.25
CA SER A 7 5.05 -13.32 37.33
C SER A 7 5.51 -11.90 37.00
N LEU A 8 5.71 -11.05 38.02
CA LEU A 8 6.24 -9.69 37.80
C LEU A 8 7.56 -9.72 37.02
N ASP A 9 8.40 -10.73 37.25
CA ASP A 9 9.67 -10.91 36.54
C ASP A 9 9.47 -11.20 35.04
N GLU A 10 8.44 -11.97 34.67
CA GLU A 10 8.11 -12.25 33.27
C GLU A 10 7.61 -10.98 32.57
N GLN A 11 6.81 -10.17 33.27
CA GLN A 11 6.31 -8.89 32.77
C GLN A 11 7.46 -7.90 32.57
N ILE A 12 8.39 -7.80 33.53
CA ILE A 12 9.59 -6.95 33.43
C ILE A 12 10.47 -7.39 32.27
N THR A 13 10.67 -8.69 32.09
CA THR A 13 11.48 -9.24 30.98
C THR A 13 10.82 -8.96 29.63
N SER A 14 9.50 -9.17 29.52
CA SER A 14 8.73 -8.87 28.31
C SER A 14 8.75 -7.38 27.97
N LEU A 15 8.60 -6.51 28.97
CA LEU A 15 8.65 -5.07 28.78
C LEU A 15 10.04 -4.62 28.33
N THR A 16 11.09 -5.14 28.96
CA THR A 16 12.49 -4.86 28.61
C THR A 16 12.80 -5.25 27.18
N ALA A 17 12.35 -6.43 26.75
CA ALA A 17 12.51 -6.89 25.37
C ALA A 17 11.75 -5.99 24.38
N THR A 18 10.52 -5.59 24.73
CA THR A 18 9.68 -4.71 23.90
C THR A 18 10.30 -3.33 23.74
N VAL A 19 10.78 -2.73 24.82
CA VAL A 19 11.49 -1.43 24.81
C VAL A 19 12.78 -1.52 24.00
N GLY A 20 13.55 -2.59 24.15
CA GLY A 20 14.77 -2.81 23.37
C GLY A 20 14.50 -2.93 21.87
N ASN A 21 13.42 -3.63 21.48
CA ASN A 21 13.01 -3.73 20.08
C ASN A 21 12.50 -2.39 19.53
N LEU A 22 11.76 -1.64 20.33
CA LEU A 22 11.28 -0.31 19.94
C LEU A 22 12.45 0.66 19.72
N LEU A 23 13.45 0.64 20.61
CA LEU A 23 14.65 1.47 20.49
C LEU A 23 15.40 1.19 19.18
N LYS A 24 15.58 -0.08 18.83
CA LYS A 24 16.19 -0.48 17.54
C LYS A 24 15.38 0.03 16.34
N HIS A 25 14.05 -0.02 16.44
CA HIS A 25 13.18 0.45 15.38
C HIS A 25 13.27 1.97 15.19
N VAL A 26 13.27 2.73 16.29
CA VAL A 26 13.44 4.19 16.27
C VAL A 26 14.79 4.56 15.64
N GLN A 27 15.88 3.92 16.07
CA GLN A 27 17.20 4.17 15.53
C GLN A 27 17.28 3.90 14.02
N ALA A 28 16.68 2.81 13.54
CA ALA A 28 16.61 2.51 12.11
C ALA A 28 15.80 3.55 11.32
N ARG A 29 14.74 4.12 11.91
CA ARG A 29 13.95 5.19 11.30
C ARG A 29 14.71 6.51 11.26
N ASP A 30 15.46 6.84 12.30
CA ASP A 30 16.33 8.02 12.32
C ASP A 30 17.42 7.95 11.25
N ASP A 31 18.04 6.78 11.05
CA ASP A 31 19.01 6.58 9.97
C ASP A 31 18.38 6.79 8.57
N GLN A 32 17.14 6.34 8.38
CA GLN A 32 16.40 6.57 7.14
C GLN A 32 16.07 8.04 6.94
N LEU A 33 15.66 8.75 8.00
CA LEU A 33 15.37 10.18 7.94
C LEU A 33 16.64 10.98 7.63
N ASN A 34 17.77 10.65 8.25
CA ASN A 34 19.06 11.28 7.95
C ASN A 34 19.46 11.07 6.48
N LYS A 35 19.30 9.85 5.96
CA LYS A 35 19.55 9.57 4.53
C LYS A 35 18.64 10.39 3.62
N LEU A 36 17.35 10.50 3.95
CA LEU A 36 16.39 11.28 3.18
C LEU A 36 16.69 12.78 3.25
N HIS A 37 17.06 13.28 4.44
CA HIS A 37 17.43 14.67 4.65
C HIS A 37 18.67 15.04 3.84
N ASN A 38 19.69 14.19 3.84
CA ASN A 38 20.89 14.39 3.03
C ASN A 38 20.57 14.39 1.53
N LYS A 39 19.68 13.50 1.08
CA LYS A 39 19.20 13.51 -0.30
C LYS A 39 18.47 14.82 -0.63
N PHE A 40 17.61 15.29 0.26
CA PHE A 40 16.88 16.54 0.08
C PHE A 40 17.82 17.76 0.02
N GLN A 41 18.83 17.83 0.90
CA GLN A 41 19.83 18.90 0.85
C GLN A 41 20.72 18.82 -0.39
N SER A 42 20.97 17.62 -0.92
CA SER A 42 21.74 17.44 -2.15
C SER A 42 20.96 17.78 -3.43
N ILE A 43 19.64 18.00 -3.33
CA ILE A 43 18.87 18.54 -4.45
C ILE A 43 19.26 20.02 -4.56
N PRO A 44 19.94 20.43 -5.65
CA PRO A 44 20.25 21.83 -5.84
C PRO A 44 18.95 22.64 -5.82
N PRO A 45 18.94 23.87 -5.27
CA PRO A 45 17.78 24.73 -5.43
C PRO A 45 17.54 24.87 -6.93
N SER A 46 16.39 24.38 -7.40
CA SER A 46 15.95 24.53 -8.78
C SER A 46 15.74 26.03 -9.02
N ASN A 47 16.84 26.69 -9.36
CA ASN A 47 16.76 27.77 -10.30
C ASN A 47 16.67 27.07 -11.65
N GLU A 48 15.59 27.39 -12.37
CA GLU A 48 15.30 26.98 -13.74
C GLU A 48 14.51 25.67 -13.86
N PHE A 49 13.23 25.86 -14.19
CA PHE A 49 12.44 24.93 -14.97
C PHE A 49 13.22 24.64 -16.27
N GLU A 50 13.87 23.50 -16.38
CA GLU A 50 14.14 22.90 -17.67
C GLU A 50 13.55 21.48 -17.69
N GLU A 51 12.58 21.32 -18.59
CA GLU A 51 12.05 20.03 -19.02
C GLU A 51 13.21 19.17 -19.54
N GLN A 52 13.66 18.20 -18.75
CA GLN A 52 14.67 17.24 -19.20
C GLN A 52 14.03 15.85 -19.30
N ASP A 53 13.76 15.48 -20.56
CA ASP A 53 13.31 14.17 -21.02
C ASP A 53 14.16 13.03 -20.42
N PHE A 54 13.56 12.22 -19.56
CA PHE A 54 14.11 10.92 -19.17
C PHE A 54 13.46 9.83 -20.03
N LEU A 55 14.13 9.50 -21.13
CA LEU A 55 13.75 8.41 -22.03
C LEU A 55 14.06 7.07 -21.35
N VAL A 56 13.06 6.48 -20.69
CA VAL A 56 13.13 5.10 -20.19
C VAL A 56 12.59 4.19 -21.29
N GLU A 57 13.49 3.47 -21.94
CA GLU A 57 13.18 2.42 -22.92
C GLU A 57 12.54 1.23 -22.20
N CYS A 58 11.21 1.24 -22.08
CA CYS A 58 10.44 0.07 -21.67
C CYS A 58 10.14 -0.79 -22.91
N ASN A 59 10.90 -1.87 -23.05
CA ASN A 59 10.56 -2.98 -23.93
C ASN A 59 9.27 -3.66 -23.43
N THR A 60 8.11 -3.18 -23.90
CA THR A 60 6.83 -3.86 -23.71
C THR A 60 6.42 -4.56 -24.99
N SER A 61 6.45 -5.88 -24.90
CA SER A 61 5.91 -6.80 -25.88
C SER A 61 4.43 -6.53 -26.18
N LYS A 62 4.13 -6.44 -27.48
CA LYS A 62 2.86 -6.76 -28.16
C LYS A 62 1.58 -6.20 -27.53
N GLY A 63 1.04 -5.17 -28.19
CA GLY A 63 -0.41 -5.02 -28.34
C GLY A 63 -0.95 -3.63 -28.00
N ASN A 64 -0.63 -2.65 -28.84
CA ASN A 64 -1.50 -1.55 -29.34
C ASN A 64 -0.60 -0.44 -29.90
N PRO A 65 -1.05 0.32 -30.92
CA PRO A 65 -0.19 1.28 -31.59
C PRO A 65 0.13 2.43 -30.63
N VAL A 66 1.28 2.35 -29.99
CA VAL A 66 1.91 3.47 -29.30
C VAL A 66 2.25 4.48 -30.38
N SER A 67 1.50 5.58 -30.39
CA SER A 67 1.82 6.77 -31.18
C SER A 67 3.27 7.15 -30.84
N THR A 68 4.14 7.12 -31.85
CA THR A 68 5.60 7.20 -31.77
C THR A 68 6.15 8.58 -31.36
N ASN A 69 5.36 9.38 -30.66
CA ASN A 69 5.80 10.60 -30.02
C ASN A 69 5.49 10.43 -28.55
N GLY A 70 6.52 10.49 -27.69
CA GLY A 70 6.50 10.16 -26.26
C GLY A 70 5.55 10.97 -25.35
N PHE A 71 4.47 11.51 -25.89
CA PHE A 71 3.42 12.21 -25.19
C PHE A 71 2.18 11.33 -25.13
N VAL A 72 1.93 10.75 -23.96
CA VAL A 72 0.63 10.14 -23.66
C VAL A 72 -0.34 11.28 -23.35
N SER A 73 -1.44 11.37 -24.10
CA SER A 73 -2.44 12.42 -23.86
C SER A 73 -3.08 12.24 -22.48
N VAL A 74 -3.37 13.35 -21.80
CA VAL A 74 -4.05 13.35 -20.50
C VAL A 74 -5.37 12.57 -20.55
N GLU A 75 -6.09 12.67 -21.68
CA GLU A 75 -7.32 11.91 -21.91
C GLU A 75 -7.07 10.40 -21.98
N HIS A 76 -5.94 9.96 -22.56
CA HIS A 76 -5.59 8.54 -22.57
C HIS A 76 -5.27 8.04 -21.15
N VAL A 77 -4.51 8.79 -20.36
CA VAL A 77 -4.23 8.45 -18.95
C VAL A 77 -5.54 8.36 -18.15
N LYS A 78 -6.42 9.34 -18.32
CA LYS A 78 -7.71 9.39 -17.64
C LYS A 78 -8.59 8.19 -17.98
N ASN A 79 -8.67 7.83 -19.27
CA ASN A 79 -9.45 6.67 -19.71
C ASN A 79 -8.87 5.36 -19.17
N THR A 80 -7.55 5.18 -19.22
CA THR A 80 -6.87 4.00 -18.68
C THR A 80 -7.07 3.85 -17.17
N VAL A 81 -6.98 4.95 -16.41
CA VAL A 81 -7.22 4.94 -14.96
C VAL A 81 -8.68 4.60 -14.65
N ASN A 82 -9.63 5.20 -15.38
CA ASN A 82 -11.05 4.90 -15.19
C ASN A 82 -11.38 3.44 -15.51
N GLU A 83 -10.81 2.88 -16.58
CA GLU A 83 -10.97 1.48 -16.95
C GLU A 83 -10.37 0.54 -15.91
N ALA A 84 -9.16 0.83 -15.41
CA ALA A 84 -8.53 0.05 -14.35
C ALA A 84 -9.35 0.05 -13.05
N ILE A 85 -9.92 1.20 -12.67
CA ILE A 85 -10.80 1.33 -11.51
C ILE A 85 -12.09 0.54 -11.71
N ALA A 86 -12.74 0.66 -12.88
CA ALA A 86 -13.97 -0.08 -13.19
C ALA A 86 -13.74 -1.60 -13.13
N ASN A 87 -12.67 -2.09 -13.73
CA ASN A 87 -12.30 -3.51 -13.71
C ASN A 87 -12.01 -4.02 -12.29
N ALA A 88 -11.30 -3.24 -11.47
CA ALA A 88 -11.04 -3.58 -10.08
C ALA A 88 -12.32 -3.58 -9.23
N TYR A 89 -13.25 -2.66 -9.50
CA TYR A 89 -14.52 -2.57 -8.80
C TYR A 89 -15.45 -3.73 -9.15
N ASP A 90 -15.56 -4.11 -10.43
CA ASP A 90 -16.37 -5.26 -10.85
C ASP A 90 -15.83 -6.59 -10.29
N ALA A 91 -14.50 -6.77 -10.28
CA ALA A 91 -13.88 -7.94 -9.65
C ALA A 91 -14.11 -7.99 -8.13
N ARG A 92 -14.18 -6.83 -7.46
CA ARG A 92 -14.39 -6.71 -6.01
C ARG A 92 -15.87 -6.61 -5.59
N ALA A 93 -16.79 -6.38 -6.52
CA ALA A 93 -18.24 -6.41 -6.26
C ALA A 93 -18.78 -7.85 -6.14
N GLN A 94 -18.10 -8.82 -6.74
CA GLN A 94 -18.41 -10.26 -6.64
C GLN A 94 -18.34 -10.85 -5.21
N PRO A 95 -17.30 -10.62 -4.38
CA PRO A 95 -17.17 -11.28 -3.08
C PRO A 95 -18.34 -11.00 -2.12
N PHE A 96 -18.88 -9.78 -2.07
CA PHE A 96 -19.99 -9.49 -1.16
C PHE A 96 -21.26 -10.28 -1.49
N LYS A 97 -21.57 -10.47 -2.78
CA LYS A 97 -22.74 -11.27 -3.20
C LYS A 97 -22.60 -12.77 -2.89
N SER A 98 -21.37 -13.30 -2.82
CA SER A 98 -21.15 -14.72 -2.55
C SER A 98 -21.46 -15.10 -1.11
N TYR A 99 -21.19 -14.20 -0.15
CA TYR A 99 -21.39 -14.46 1.28
C TYR A 99 -22.82 -14.17 1.76
N ILE A 100 -23.54 -13.24 1.12
CA ILE A 100 -24.90 -12.87 1.57
C ILE A 100 -25.83 -14.08 1.61
N LYS A 101 -25.90 -14.87 0.52
CA LYS A 101 -26.82 -16.02 0.42
C LYS A 101 -26.64 -17.07 1.52
N PRO A 102 -25.42 -17.59 1.81
CA PRO A 102 -25.22 -18.58 2.86
C PRO A 102 -25.53 -18.04 4.26
N TYR A 103 -25.20 -16.78 4.55
CA TYR A 103 -25.48 -16.19 5.88
C TYR A 103 -26.97 -15.87 6.07
N THR A 104 -27.68 -15.34 5.06
CA THR A 104 -29.14 -15.13 5.14
C THR A 104 -29.87 -16.43 5.46
N LYS A 105 -29.52 -17.53 4.78
CA LYS A 105 -30.11 -18.85 5.03
C LYS A 105 -29.82 -19.35 6.45
N ARG A 106 -28.60 -19.15 6.95
CA ARG A 106 -28.21 -19.54 8.32
C ARG A 106 -29.00 -18.76 9.38
N ILE A 107 -29.22 -17.46 9.15
CA ILE A 107 -29.99 -16.60 10.05
C ILE A 107 -31.46 -17.02 10.10
N GLU A 108 -32.07 -17.33 8.95
CA GLU A 108 -33.45 -17.84 8.90
C GLU A 108 -33.61 -19.16 9.66
N GLN A 109 -32.64 -20.07 9.54
CA GLN A 109 -32.65 -21.35 10.27
C GLN A 109 -32.51 -21.21 11.80
N LEU A 110 -31.87 -20.14 12.26
CA LEU A 110 -31.72 -19.83 13.68
C LEU A 110 -32.88 -19.01 14.23
N ARG A 111 -33.83 -18.61 13.37
CA ARG A 111 -35.01 -17.87 13.78
C ARG A 111 -35.97 -18.82 14.49
N VAL A 112 -36.06 -18.67 15.80
CA VAL A 112 -37.00 -19.40 16.65
C VAL A 112 -38.40 -18.76 16.48
N PRO A 113 -39.50 -19.54 16.51
CA PRO A 113 -40.87 -19.03 16.34
C PRO A 113 -41.25 -17.91 17.31
#